data_AF-C9YEY0-F1
#
_entry.id   AF-C9YEY0-F1
#
_cell.length_a   1.000
_cell.length_b   1.000
_cell.length_c   1.000
_cell.angle_alpha   90.00
_cell.angle_beta   90.00
_cell.angle_gamma   90.00
#
_symmetry.space_group_name_H-M   'P 1'
#
loop_
_entity.id
_entity.type
_entity.pdbx_description
1 polymer ?
#
loop_
_entity_poly.entity_id
_entity_poly.type
_entity_poly.pdbx_seq_one_letter_code
_entity_poly.pdbx_strand_id
1 'polypeptide(L)' 'MKTCNADAKDKKGDERKAFMKECLSAKPAAAEDGKTAQQNKMKTCNADAKDKKGDERKAFMKECLSAK' A
#
# COMPACT_ATOMS: atom_id res chain seq x y z
N MET A 1 -7.21 4.34 6.65
CA MET A 1 -6.36 3.13 6.81
C MET A 1 -6.22 2.70 8.27
N LYS A 2 -5.94 3.62 9.21
CA LYS A 2 -5.71 3.26 10.63
C LYS A 2 -6.94 2.61 11.30
N THR A 3 -8.15 3.08 10.98
CA THR A 3 -9.43 2.48 11.40
C THR A 3 -9.58 1.06 10.83
N CYS A 4 -9.54 0.88 9.51
CA CYS A 4 -9.60 -0.45 8.88
C CYS A 4 -8.57 -1.46 9.39
N ASN A 5 -7.36 -1.03 9.75
CA ASN A 5 -6.35 -1.93 10.30
C ASN A 5 -6.61 -2.30 11.78
N ALA A 6 -7.21 -1.37 12.55
CA ALA A 6 -7.65 -1.60 13.92
C ALA A 6 -8.87 -2.55 13.96
N ASP A 7 -9.85 -2.37 13.08
CA ASP A 7 -11.03 -3.25 12.95
C ASP A 7 -10.70 -4.64 12.37
N ALA A 8 -9.49 -4.79 11.83
CA ALA A 8 -8.96 -6.04 11.30
C ALA A 8 -8.11 -6.81 12.33
N LYS A 9 -8.01 -6.38 13.60
CA LYS A 9 -7.24 -7.09 14.63
C LYS A 9 -7.83 -8.46 14.97
N ASP A 10 -9.15 -8.56 14.96
CA ASP A 10 -9.89 -9.76 15.33
C ASP A 10 -10.14 -10.71 14.15
N LYS A 11 -9.87 -10.25 12.92
CA LYS A 11 -9.97 -11.07 11.71
C LYS A 11 -8.61 -11.66 11.35
N LYS A 12 -8.54 -12.97 11.12
CA LYS A 12 -7.30 -13.69 10.77
C LYS A 12 -7.41 -14.29 9.37
N GLY A 13 -6.26 -14.53 8.73
CA GLY A 13 -6.21 -15.21 7.43
C GLY A 13 -6.97 -14.47 6.32
N ASP A 14 -7.76 -15.23 5.57
CA ASP A 14 -8.47 -14.74 4.38
C ASP A 14 -9.56 -13.72 4.73
N GLU A 15 -10.23 -13.89 5.88
CA GLU A 15 -11.25 -12.96 6.37
C GLU A 15 -10.68 -11.55 6.63
N ARG A 16 -9.45 -11.47 7.13
CA ARG A 16 -8.75 -10.19 7.31
C ARG A 16 -8.48 -9.52 5.98
N LYS A 17 -8.07 -10.30 4.98
CA LYS A 17 -7.70 -9.82 3.65
C LYS A 17 -8.94 -9.32 2.90
N ALA A 18 -10.04 -10.06 2.96
CA ALA A 18 -11.33 -9.67 2.41
C ALA A 18 -11.86 -8.40 3.08
N PHE A 19 -11.92 -8.38 4.42
CA PHE A 19 -12.37 -7.22 5.18
C PHE A 19 -11.50 -5.99 4.95
N MET A 20 -10.17 -6.15 4.89
CA MET A 20 -9.27 -5.03 4.67
C MET A 20 -9.36 -4.52 3.23
N LYS A 21 -9.55 -5.41 2.24
CA LYS A 21 -9.86 -5.00 0.85
C LYS A 21 -11.15 -4.20 0.80
N GLU A 22 -12.22 -4.69 1.42
CA GLU A 22 -13.52 -4.02 1.41
C GLU A 22 -13.50 -2.69 2.17
N CYS A 23 -12.94 -2.66 3.38
CA CYS A 23 -12.82 -1.44 4.18
C CYS A 23 -11.92 -0.38 3.53
N LEU A 24 -10.84 -0.78 2.85
CA LEU A 24 -9.99 0.13 2.10
C LEU A 24 -10.60 0.56 0.76
N SER A 25 -11.53 -0.23 0.21
CA SER A 25 -12.24 0.07 -1.04
C SER A 25 -13.53 0.87 -0.82
N ALA A 26 -14.05 0.93 0.41
CA ALA A 26 -15.26 1.67 0.78
C ALA A 26 -15.04 3.21 0.92
N LYS A 27 -14.18 3.80 0.07
CA LYS A 27 -13.97 5.25 -0.05
C LYS A 27 -14.23 5.62 -1.53
N PRO A 28 -14.92 6.75 -1.81
CA PRO A 28 -15.90 6.84 -2.88
C PRO A 28 -15.29 6.58 -4.26
N ALA A 29 -16.11 5.97 -5.11
CA ALA A 29 -15.86 5.59 -6.50
C ALA A 29 -15.18 6.71 -7.32
N ALA A 30 -13.85 6.72 -7.31
CA ALA A 30 -13.02 7.57 -8.16
C ALA A 30 -11.64 6.92 -8.37
N ALA A 31 -11.62 5.69 -8.87
CA ALA A 31 -10.53 5.13 -9.65
C ALA A 31 -10.98 3.76 -10.14
N GLU A 32 -11.26 3.64 -11.43
CA GLU A 32 -11.51 2.37 -12.13
C GLU A 32 -10.26 1.46 -12.22
N ASP A 33 -9.32 1.64 -11.30
CA ASP A 33 -8.16 0.81 -11.07
C ASP A 33 -7.96 0.84 -9.55
N GLY A 34 -8.42 -0.21 -8.84
CA GLY A 34 -8.55 -0.30 -7.37
C GLY A 34 -7.24 -0.19 -6.56
N LYS A 35 -6.40 0.80 -6.90
CA LYS A 35 -5.05 1.02 -6.42
C LYS A 35 -5.02 2.39 -5.80
N THR A 36 -4.89 2.42 -4.48
CA THR A 36 -4.73 3.65 -3.72
C THR A 36 -3.52 4.44 -4.26
N ALA A 37 -3.51 5.77 -4.10
CA ALA A 37 -2.36 6.60 -4.48
C ALA A 37 -1.03 6.03 -3.92
N GLN A 38 -1.09 5.44 -2.72
CA GLN A 38 0.03 4.72 -2.11
C GLN A 38 0.46 3.47 -2.91
N GLN A 39 -0.47 2.68 -3.45
CA GLN A 39 -0.13 1.52 -4.28
C GLN A 39 0.45 1.91 -5.65
N ASN A 40 0.01 3.02 -6.24
CA ASN A 40 0.63 3.52 -7.48
C ASN A 40 2.04 4.04 -7.21
N LYS A 41 2.19 4.82 -6.15
CA LYS A 41 3.50 5.28 -5.68
C LYS A 41 4.46 4.13 -5.37
N MET A 42 3.98 3.07 -4.72
CA MET A 42 4.80 1.89 -4.43
C MET A 42 5.25 1.15 -5.70
N LYS A 43 4.41 1.08 -6.74
CA LYS A 43 4.81 0.51 -8.04
C LYS A 43 5.92 1.34 -8.66
N THR A 44 5.76 2.66 -8.72
CA THR A 44 6.77 3.59 -9.27
C THR A 44 8.09 3.47 -8.49
N CYS A 45 8.06 3.60 -7.16
CA CYS A 45 9.25 3.46 -6.32
C CYS A 45 9.96 2.11 -6.50
N ASN A 46 9.24 1.02 -6.72
CA ASN A 46 9.86 -0.28 -6.99
C ASN A 46 10.46 -0.38 -8.40
N ALA A 47 9.85 0.28 -9.39
CA ALA A 47 10.39 0.34 -10.75
C ALA A 47 11.72 1.12 -10.76
N ASP A 48 11.76 2.29 -10.12
CA ASP A 48 12.96 3.14 -10.02
C ASP A 48 14.05 2.56 -9.10
N ALA A 49 13.69 1.57 -8.27
CA ALA A 49 14.60 0.84 -7.42
C ALA A 49 15.20 -0.42 -8.09
N LYS A 50 14.81 -0.75 -9.34
CA LYS A 50 15.31 -1.96 -10.02
C LYS A 50 16.83 -1.96 -10.20
N ASP A 51 17.40 -0.80 -10.47
CA ASP A 51 18.83 -0.62 -10.68
C ASP A 51 19.60 -0.43 -9.36
N LYS A 52 18.90 -0.31 -8.23
CA LYS A 52 19.49 -0.14 -6.90
C LYS A 52 19.53 -1.49 -6.16
N LYS A 53 20.63 -1.78 -5.46
CA LYS A 53 20.82 -3.01 -4.69
C LYS A 53 21.29 -2.72 -3.27
N GLY A 54 21.07 -3.66 -2.36
CA GLY A 54 21.50 -3.54 -0.97
C GLY A 54 20.89 -2.33 -0.26
N ASP A 55 21.72 -1.60 0.48
CA ASP A 55 21.31 -0.44 1.26
C ASP A 55 20.80 0.74 0.41
N GLU A 56 21.34 0.93 -0.80
CA GLU A 56 20.89 1.99 -1.71
C GLU A 56 19.42 1.84 -2.09
N ARG A 57 18.97 0.59 -2.32
CA ARG A 57 17.56 0.31 -2.60
C ARG A 57 16.69 0.61 -1.39
N LYS A 58 17.11 0.22 -0.19
CA LYS A 58 16.35 0.49 1.04
C LYS A 58 16.21 1.98 1.31
N ALA A 59 17.31 2.74 1.20
CA ALA A 59 17.32 4.17 1.39
C ALA A 59 16.41 4.88 0.38
N PHE A 60 16.58 4.57 -0.91
CA PHE A 60 15.75 5.11 -1.98
C PHE A 60 14.27 4.77 -1.80
N MET A 61 13.95 3.53 -1.43
CA MET A 61 12.56 3.12 -1.26
C MET A 61 11.92 3.79 -0.04
N LYS A 62 12.69 4.03 1.03
CA LYS A 62 12.22 4.79 2.18
C LYS A 62 11.96 6.25 1.82
N GLU A 63 12.87 6.90 1.10
CA GLU A 63 12.71 8.28 0.63
C GLU A 63 11.53 8.42 -0.33
N CYS A 64 11.49 7.60 -1.37
CA CYS A 64 10.45 7.59 -2.37
C CYS A 64 9.06 7.36 -1.75
N LEU A 65 8.93 6.42 -0.81
CA LEU A 65 7.66 6.17 -0.12
C LEU A 65 7.31 7.25 0.92
N SER A 66 8.29 7.96 1.48
CA SER A 66 8.09 9.00 2.50
C SER A 66 7.78 10.40 1.92
N ALA A 67 8.03 10.65 0.64
CA ALA A 67 7.66 11.90 -0.02
C ALA A 67 6.14 12.12 0.07
N LYS A 68 5.67 13.00 0.95
CA LYS A 68 4.23 13.16 1.21
C LYS A 68 3.44 13.55 -0.03
#